data_AF-A0A7J4S9Q9-F1
#
_entry.id   AF-A0A7J4S9Q9-F1
#
_cell.length_a   1.000
_cell.length_b   1.000
_cell.length_c   1.000
_cell.angle_alpha   90.00
_cell.angle_beta   90.00
_cell.angle_gamma   90.00
#
_symmetry.space_group_name_H-M   'P 1'
#
loop_
_entity.id
_entity.type
_entity.pdbx_description
1 polymer ?
#
loop_
_entity_poly.entity_id
_entity_poly.type
_entity_poly.pdbx_seq_one_letter_code
_entity_poly.pdbx_strand_id
1 'polypeptide(L)'
;MAAPSWDARAQLDALLARKRHEESVLALSGSLLAAVSTLFLIELLSVNEDSATFLVVGVLNLVLLLGWLGLARRVGLAARRWAGKARGLEKEVLRIPSVYALWEEAGEDAPPAWIAVGLVLAALAVFWLGLLGYVVWVTHLVP
;
A
#
# COMPACT_ATOMS: atom_id res chain seq x y z
N MET A 1 -22.20 37.45 7.15
CA MET A 1 -21.00 36.63 6.90
C MET A 1 -21.30 35.77 5.68
N ALA A 2 -20.46 35.81 4.64
CA ALA A 2 -20.74 35.13 3.37
C ALA A 2 -20.55 33.62 3.49
N ALA A 3 -21.51 32.84 2.99
CA ALA A 3 -21.37 31.40 2.88
C ALA A 3 -20.20 31.05 1.94
N PRO A 4 -19.43 29.98 2.21
CA PRO A 4 -18.44 29.49 1.26
C PRO A 4 -19.10 29.21 -0.09
N SER A 5 -18.42 29.52 -1.19
CA SER A 5 -18.94 29.26 -2.53
C SER A 5 -19.20 27.76 -2.69
N TRP A 6 -20.31 27.42 -3.36
CA TRP A 6 -20.70 26.04 -3.69
C TRP A 6 -19.54 25.23 -4.30
N ASP A 7 -18.70 25.90 -5.08
CA ASP A 7 -17.51 25.32 -5.73
C ASP A 7 -16.48 24.76 -4.75
N ALA A 8 -16.28 25.38 -3.59
CA ALA A 8 -15.29 24.92 -2.62
C ALA A 8 -15.74 23.63 -1.90
N ARG A 9 -17.04 23.47 -1.66
CA ARG A 9 -17.61 22.23 -1.11
C ARG A 9 -17.51 21.09 -2.12
N ALA A 10 -17.89 21.35 -3.38
CA ALA A 10 -17.77 20.37 -4.45
C ALA A 10 -16.31 19.92 -4.69
N GLN A 11 -15.35 20.85 -4.59
CA GLN A 11 -13.92 20.52 -4.68
C GLN A 11 -13.45 19.64 -3.51
N LEU A 12 -13.93 19.88 -2.29
CA LEU A 12 -13.57 19.08 -1.13
C LEU A 12 -14.13 17.65 -1.25
N ASP A 13 -15.39 17.50 -1.63
CA ASP A 13 -16.04 16.20 -1.82
C ASP A 13 -15.35 15.38 -2.91
N ALA A 14 -14.95 16.03 -4.01
CA ALA A 14 -14.19 15.38 -5.08
C ALA A 14 -12.81 14.88 -4.61
N LEU A 15 -12.12 15.65 -3.76
CA LEU A 15 -10.83 15.24 -3.18
C LEU A 15 -10.99 14.07 -2.20
N LEU A 16 -12.06 14.06 -1.40
CA LEU A 16 -12.37 12.98 -0.46
C LEU A 16 -12.71 11.67 -1.19
N ALA A 17 -13.57 11.75 -2.21
CA ALA A 17 -13.93 10.60 -3.03
C ALA A 17 -12.70 9.98 -3.71
N ARG A 18 -11.82 10.83 -4.25
CA ARG A 18 -10.57 10.39 -4.86
C ARG A 18 -9.63 9.72 -3.86
N LYS A 19 -9.45 10.28 -2.67
CA LYS A 19 -8.60 9.68 -1.62
C LYS A 19 -9.11 8.28 -1.24
N ARG A 20 -10.40 8.14 -0.96
CA ARG A 20 -11.02 6.85 -0.60
C ARG A 20 -10.85 5.81 -1.70
N HIS A 21 -10.96 6.24 -2.96
CA HIS A 21 -10.74 5.36 -4.11
C HIS A 21 -9.27 4.92 -4.25
N GLU A 22 -8.31 5.84 -4.14
CA GLU A 22 -6.89 5.50 -4.21
C GLU A 22 -6.46 4.57 -3.07
N GLU A 23 -6.95 4.80 -1.84
CA GLU A 23 -6.66 3.93 -0.69
C GLU A 23 -7.27 2.54 -0.82
N SER A 24 -8.51 2.42 -1.32
CA SER A 24 -9.16 1.12 -1.51
C SER A 24 -8.51 0.32 -2.64
N VAL A 25 -8.13 0.97 -3.73
CA VAL A 25 -7.41 0.33 -4.85
C VAL A 25 -6.03 -0.17 -4.40
N LEU A 26 -5.29 0.60 -3.60
CA LEU A 26 -4.04 0.14 -3.00
C LEU A 26 -4.29 -1.07 -2.10
N ALA A 27 -5.22 -0.97 -1.15
CA ALA A 27 -5.49 -2.08 -0.23
C ALA A 27 -5.89 -3.36 -0.99
N LEU A 28 -6.74 -3.25 -2.00
CA LEU A 28 -7.21 -4.38 -2.80
C LEU A 28 -6.10 -4.97 -3.68
N SER A 29 -5.34 -4.15 -4.40
CA SER A 29 -4.21 -4.61 -5.20
C SER A 29 -3.13 -5.27 -4.36
N GLY A 30 -2.82 -4.72 -3.18
CA GLY A 30 -1.85 -5.30 -2.27
C GLY A 30 -2.33 -6.60 -1.64
N SER A 31 -3.62 -6.70 -1.31
CA SER A 31 -4.22 -7.94 -0.79
C SER A 31 -4.22 -9.05 -1.84
N LEU A 32 -4.55 -8.73 -3.09
CA LEU A 32 -4.46 -9.67 -4.22
C LEU A 32 -3.01 -10.12 -4.42
N LEU A 33 -2.06 -9.21 -4.39
CA LEU A 33 -0.64 -9.54 -4.54
C LEU A 33 -0.15 -10.46 -3.41
N ALA A 34 -0.58 -10.21 -2.17
CA ALA A 34 -0.25 -11.07 -1.03
C ALA A 34 -0.83 -12.48 -1.21
N ALA A 35 -2.10 -12.58 -1.64
CA ALA A 35 -2.75 -13.86 -1.90
C ALA A 35 -2.06 -14.65 -3.02
N VAL A 36 -1.79 -14.00 -4.15
CA VAL A 36 -1.09 -14.62 -5.29
C VAL A 36 0.32 -15.06 -4.90
N SER A 37 1.06 -14.21 -4.19
CA SER A 37 2.41 -14.55 -3.72
C SER A 37 2.42 -15.72 -2.74
N THR A 38 1.38 -15.85 -1.90
CA THR A 38 1.21 -16.99 -1.00
C THR A 38 0.87 -18.28 -1.75
N LEU A 39 -0.01 -18.20 -2.76
CA LEU A 39 -0.34 -19.35 -3.62
C LEU A 39 0.88 -19.83 -4.39
N PHE A 40 1.67 -18.92 -4.96
CA PHE A 40 2.93 -19.28 -5.61
C PHE A 40 3.91 -19.96 -4.67
N LEU A 41 4.00 -19.48 -3.42
CA LEU A 41 4.84 -20.11 -2.42
C LEU A 41 4.40 -21.57 -2.16
N ILE A 42 3.09 -21.79 -1.99
CA ILE A 42 2.54 -23.13 -1.77
C ILE A 42 2.85 -24.03 -2.96
N GLU A 43 2.54 -23.58 -4.18
CA GLU A 43 2.77 -24.35 -5.40
C GLU A 43 4.25 -24.72 -5.59
N LEU A 44 5.14 -23.73 -5.44
CA LEU A 44 6.58 -23.94 -5.57
C LEU A 44 7.16 -24.87 -4.50
N LEU A 45 6.65 -24.83 -3.26
CA LEU A 45 7.13 -25.71 -2.19
C LEU A 45 6.53 -27.13 -2.23
N SER A 46 5.33 -27.28 -2.81
CA SER A 46 4.60 -28.56 -2.79
C SER A 46 4.77 -29.39 -4.06
N VAL A 47 5.05 -28.74 -5.20
CA VAL A 47 5.06 -29.41 -6.51
C VAL A 47 6.43 -29.36 -7.18
N ASN A 48 7.26 -28.35 -6.87
CA ASN A 48 8.45 -28.10 -7.67
C ASN A 48 9.74 -28.62 -7.01
N GLU A 49 10.34 -29.64 -7.62
CA GLU A 49 11.68 -30.15 -7.24
C GLU A 49 12.82 -29.36 -7.92
N ASP A 50 12.51 -28.57 -8.96
CA ASP A 50 13.51 -27.82 -9.72
C ASP A 50 13.84 -26.46 -9.06
N SER A 51 15.04 -26.42 -8.47
CA SER A 51 15.60 -25.22 -7.86
C SER A 51 15.80 -24.05 -8.83
N ALA A 52 16.04 -24.29 -10.13
CA ALA A 52 16.22 -23.21 -11.10
C ALA A 52 14.89 -22.47 -11.35
N THR A 53 13.82 -23.21 -11.58
CA THR A 53 12.47 -22.65 -11.70
C THR A 53 12.03 -21.94 -10.42
N PHE A 54 12.36 -22.50 -9.24
CA PHE A 54 12.09 -21.86 -7.95
C PHE A 54 12.76 -20.48 -7.85
N LEU A 55 14.05 -20.38 -8.22
CA LEU A 55 14.79 -19.12 -8.17
C LEU A 55 14.22 -18.08 -9.13
N VAL A 56 13.92 -18.46 -10.38
CA VAL A 56 13.37 -17.53 -11.38
C VAL A 56 12.01 -16.98 -10.93
N VAL A 57 11.09 -17.86 -10.57
CA VAL A 57 9.73 -17.46 -10.16
C VAL A 57 9.77 -16.68 -8.84
N GLY A 58 10.58 -17.12 -7.87
CA GLY A 58 10.74 -16.44 -6.59
C GLY A 58 11.34 -15.04 -6.74
N VAL A 59 12.34 -14.85 -7.60
CA VAL A 59 12.92 -13.53 -7.91
C VAL A 59 11.90 -12.63 -8.59
N LEU A 60 11.15 -13.13 -9.59
CA LEU A 60 10.10 -12.36 -10.25
C LEU A 60 9.02 -11.90 -9.27
N ASN A 61 8.58 -12.79 -8.38
CA ASN A 61 7.60 -12.48 -7.35
C ASN A 61 8.14 -11.44 -6.36
N LEU A 62 9.42 -11.56 -5.94
CA LEU A 62 10.06 -10.57 -5.08
C LEU A 62 10.12 -9.17 -5.74
N VAL A 63 10.46 -9.11 -7.03
CA VAL A 63 10.46 -7.85 -7.79
C VAL A 63 9.07 -7.21 -7.81
N LEU A 64 8.00 -8.00 -7.98
CA LEU A 64 6.62 -7.50 -7.94
C LEU A 64 6.24 -6.96 -6.55
N LEU A 65 6.59 -7.68 -5.48
CA LEU A 65 6.36 -7.22 -4.10
C LEU A 65 7.05 -5.88 -3.82
N LEU A 66 8.33 -5.76 -4.18
CA LEU A 66 9.11 -4.54 -4.01
C LEU A 66 8.60 -3.39 -4.89
N GLY A 67 8.21 -3.69 -6.14
CA GLY A 67 7.61 -2.73 -7.06
C GLY A 67 6.31 -2.15 -6.50
N TRP A 68 5.44 -3.00 -5.97
CA TRP A 68 4.21 -2.57 -5.31
C TRP A 68 4.51 -1.71 -4.07
N LEU A 69 5.44 -2.12 -3.21
CA LEU A 69 5.85 -1.33 -2.03
C LEU A 69 6.37 0.06 -2.41
N GLY A 70 7.16 0.13 -3.48
CA GLY A 70 7.64 1.40 -4.05
C GLY A 70 6.50 2.29 -4.54
N LEU A 71 5.54 1.73 -5.26
CA LEU A 71 4.36 2.44 -5.75
C LEU A 71 3.48 2.93 -4.59
N ALA A 72 3.15 2.05 -3.65
CA ALA A 72 2.37 2.37 -2.46
C ALA A 72 3.02 3.49 -1.64
N ARG A 73 4.34 3.48 -1.48
CA ARG A 73 5.07 4.56 -0.82
C ARG A 73 4.93 5.89 -1.56
N ARG A 74 5.06 5.88 -2.89
CA ARG A 74 4.89 7.10 -3.72
C ARG A 74 3.48 7.67 -3.61
N VAL A 75 2.46 6.82 -3.68
CA VAL A 75 1.06 7.24 -3.52
C VAL A 75 0.80 7.74 -2.11
N GLY A 76 1.31 7.06 -1.07
CA GLY A 76 1.21 7.50 0.32
C GLY A 76 1.86 8.86 0.57
N LEU A 77 3.03 9.13 -0.04
CA LEU A 77 3.68 10.45 0.03
C LEU A 77 2.87 11.52 -0.72
N ALA A 78 2.28 11.19 -1.87
CA ALA A 78 1.40 12.10 -2.58
C ALA A 78 0.15 12.42 -1.74
N ALA A 79 -0.51 11.39 -1.19
CA ALA A 79 -1.69 11.52 -0.32
C ALA A 79 -1.43 12.43 0.89
N ARG A 80 -0.24 12.35 1.52
CA ARG A 80 0.15 13.25 2.60
C ARG A 80 0.22 14.72 2.18
N ARG A 81 0.72 15.01 0.96
CA ARG A 81 0.74 16.40 0.42
C ARG A 81 -0.67 16.91 0.16
N TRP A 82 -1.56 16.05 -0.35
CA TRP A 82 -2.96 16.40 -0.57
C TRP A 82 -3.72 16.63 0.74
N ALA A 83 -3.48 15.80 1.76
CA ALA A 83 -4.04 16.00 3.09
C ALA A 83 -3.62 17.34 3.72
N GLY A 84 -2.37 17.77 3.51
CA GLY A 84 -1.90 19.09 3.92
C GLY A 84 -2.65 20.25 3.24
N LYS A 85 -2.89 20.14 1.91
CA LYS A 85 -3.69 21.13 1.17
C LYS A 85 -5.16 21.14 1.59
N ALA A 86 -5.74 19.96 1.83
CA ALA A 86 -7.13 19.82 2.24
C ALA A 86 -7.36 20.41 3.65
N ARG A 87 -6.44 20.17 4.59
CA ARG A 87 -6.44 20.83 5.92
C ARG A 87 -6.39 22.35 5.81
N GLY A 88 -5.60 22.89 4.87
CA GLY A 88 -5.56 24.34 4.59
C GLY A 88 -6.91 24.89 4.12
N LEU A 89 -7.53 24.21 3.14
CA LEU A 89 -8.83 24.59 2.58
C LEU A 89 -9.98 24.47 3.59
N GLU A 90 -9.98 23.44 4.43
CA GLU A 90 -11.01 23.24 5.46
C GLU A 90 -10.97 24.35 6.53
N LYS A 91 -9.77 24.81 6.89
CA LYS A 91 -9.53 25.88 7.86
C LYS A 91 -9.83 27.27 7.30
N GLU A 92 -9.43 27.55 6.06
CA GLU A 92 -9.62 28.85 5.41
C GLU A 92 -11.04 29.05 4.87
N VAL A 93 -11.60 28.05 4.20
CA VAL A 93 -12.83 28.23 3.40
C VAL A 93 -14.09 27.84 4.18
N LEU A 94 -14.03 26.79 4.98
CA LEU A 94 -15.24 26.19 5.55
C LEU A 94 -15.50 26.60 7.01
N ARG A 95 -14.49 27.09 7.76
CA ARG A 95 -14.59 27.44 9.20
C ARG A 95 -15.37 26.38 10.00
N ILE A 96 -15.26 25.10 9.60
CA ILE A 96 -15.95 24.00 10.27
C ILE A 96 -15.27 23.83 11.63
N PRO A 97 -16.03 23.79 12.74
CA PRO A 97 -15.48 23.43 14.04
C PRO A 97 -14.77 22.08 13.93
N SER A 98 -13.55 21.95 14.47
CA SER A 98 -12.70 20.76 14.33
C SER A 98 -13.45 19.45 14.55
N VAL A 99 -14.35 19.42 15.53
CA VAL A 99 -15.25 18.30 15.87
C VAL A 99 -16.03 17.69 14.68
N TYR A 100 -16.26 18.45 13.60
CA TYR A 100 -16.96 18.00 12.39
C TYR A 100 -16.07 18.00 11.13
N ALA A 101 -14.75 18.18 11.29
CA ALA A 101 -13.81 18.17 10.17
C ALA A 101 -13.75 16.75 9.58
N LEU A 102 -14.13 16.62 8.32
CA LEU A 102 -14.15 15.34 7.59
C LEU A 102 -12.73 14.81 7.35
N TRP A 103 -11.70 15.65 7.49
CA TRP A 103 -10.29 15.24 7.47
C TRP A 103 -9.70 14.94 8.85
N GLU A 104 -10.45 15.11 9.94
CA GLU A 104 -10.12 14.56 11.27
C GLU A 104 -10.51 13.07 11.41
N GLU A 105 -11.18 12.46 10.42
CA GLU A 105 -11.70 11.08 10.49
C GLU A 105 -10.68 9.93 10.40
N ALA A 106 -9.39 10.23 10.39
CA ALA A 106 -8.42 9.30 10.94
C ALA A 106 -7.72 10.07 12.03
N GLY A 107 -7.95 9.71 13.29
CA GLY A 107 -7.11 10.19 14.39
C GLY A 107 -5.66 10.12 13.94
N GLU A 108 -4.82 11.05 14.39
CA GLU A 108 -3.42 11.14 13.94
C GLU A 108 -2.66 9.80 14.01
N ASP A 109 -3.19 8.86 14.80
CA ASP A 109 -2.72 7.51 15.07
C ASP A 109 -3.40 6.37 14.29
N ALA A 110 -4.44 6.59 13.46
CA ALA A 110 -5.10 5.53 12.71
C ALA A 110 -4.37 5.27 11.37
N PRO A 111 -3.63 4.16 11.23
CA PRO A 111 -2.90 3.87 10.01
C PRO A 111 -3.90 3.59 8.87
N PRO A 112 -3.81 4.27 7.71
CA PRO A 112 -4.68 3.98 6.58
C PRO A 112 -4.58 2.51 6.16
N ALA A 113 -5.69 1.93 5.68
CA ALA A 113 -5.83 0.49 5.46
C ALA A 113 -4.72 -0.14 4.58
N TRP A 114 -4.18 0.63 3.62
CA TRP A 114 -3.06 0.18 2.79
C TRP A 114 -1.75 -0.03 3.55
N ILE A 115 -1.56 0.58 4.74
CA ILE A 115 -0.37 0.38 5.58
C ILE A 115 -0.36 -1.03 6.18
N ALA A 116 -1.51 -1.51 6.66
CA ALA A 116 -1.61 -2.88 7.18
C ALA A 116 -1.25 -3.90 6.08
N VAL A 117 -1.82 -3.71 4.88
CA VAL A 117 -1.49 -4.53 3.69
C VAL A 117 -0.01 -4.38 3.30
N GLY A 118 0.53 -3.16 3.34
CA GLY A 118 1.94 -2.90 3.05
C GLY A 118 2.88 -3.58 4.03
N LEU A 119 2.52 -3.70 5.30
CA LEU A 119 3.31 -4.39 6.31
C LEU A 119 3.33 -5.90 6.06
N VAL A 120 2.20 -6.48 5.66
CA VAL A 120 2.12 -7.89 5.22
C VAL A 120 3.00 -8.14 4.01
N LEU A 121 2.91 -7.29 2.98
CA LEU A 121 3.74 -7.42 1.78
C LEU A 121 5.23 -7.23 2.06
N ALA A 122 5.60 -6.32 2.98
CA ALA A 122 6.97 -6.14 3.41
C ALA A 122 7.51 -7.39 4.14
N ALA A 123 6.72 -7.96 5.06
CA ALA A 123 7.06 -9.21 5.72
C ALA A 123 7.23 -10.36 4.71
N LEU A 124 6.34 -10.43 3.71
CA LEU A 124 6.40 -11.43 2.65
C LEU A 124 7.65 -11.26 1.76
N ALA A 125 8.02 -10.01 1.43
CA ALA A 125 9.24 -9.73 0.67
C ALA A 125 10.50 -10.15 1.44
N VAL A 126 10.56 -9.87 2.75
CA VAL A 126 11.67 -10.31 3.62
C VAL A 126 11.73 -11.84 3.68
N PHE A 127 10.57 -12.50 3.81
CA PHE A 127 10.49 -13.95 3.80
C PHE A 127 11.02 -14.56 2.49
N TRP A 128 10.59 -14.03 1.33
CA TRP A 128 11.09 -14.47 0.02
C TRP A 128 12.59 -14.28 -0.12
N LEU A 129 13.12 -13.15 0.36
CA LEU A 129 14.55 -12.85 0.30
C LEU A 129 15.36 -13.86 1.12
N GLY A 130 14.91 -14.18 2.33
CA GLY A 130 15.51 -15.22 3.17
C GLY A 130 15.44 -16.61 2.53
N LEU A 131 14.28 -16.97 1.97
CA LEU A 131 14.06 -18.27 1.34
C LEU A 131 14.92 -18.46 0.09
N LEU A 132 15.00 -17.45 -0.79
CA LEU A 132 15.88 -17.46 -1.95
C LEU A 132 17.36 -17.58 -1.53
N GLY A 133 17.77 -16.81 -0.53
CA GLY A 133 19.13 -16.89 0.03
C GLY A 133 19.46 -18.28 0.56
N TYR A 134 18.52 -18.91 1.26
CA TYR A 134 18.65 -20.28 1.75
C TYR A 134 18.78 -21.29 0.60
N VAL A 135 17.92 -21.22 -0.42
CA VAL A 135 18.00 -22.13 -1.57
C VAL A 135 19.35 -22.00 -2.27
N VAL A 136 19.81 -20.78 -2.54
CA VAL A 136 21.14 -20.55 -3.14
C VAL A 136 22.24 -21.14 -2.27
N TRP A 137 22.18 -20.94 -0.95
CA TRP A 137 23.14 -21.49 -0.02
C TRP A 137 23.22 -23.03 -0.12
N VAL A 138 22.08 -23.71 -0.02
CA VAL A 138 22.02 -25.18 -0.03
C VAL A 138 22.41 -25.76 -1.39
N THR A 139 22.05 -25.11 -2.49
CA THR A 139 22.23 -25.67 -3.84
C THR A 139 23.57 -25.30 -4.50
N HIS A 140 24.22 -24.21 -4.09
CA HIS A 140 25.43 -23.70 -4.76
C HIS A 140 26.63 -23.47 -3.82
N LEU A 141 26.43 -23.38 -2.51
CA LEU A 141 27.48 -22.99 -1.56
C LEU A 141 27.83 -24.07 -0.53
N VAL A 142 26.93 -25.01 -0.26
CA VAL A 142 27.20 -26.20 0.57
C VAL A 142 27.63 -27.35 -0.35
N PRO A 143 28.86 -27.91 -0.18
CA PRO A 143 29.34 -29.05 -0.95
C PRO A 143 28.67 -30.38 -0.57
#